data_AF-A0A6I3CT06-F1
#
_entry.id   AF-A0A6I3CT06-F1
#
_cell.length_a   1.000
_cell.length_b   1.000
_cell.length_c   1.000
_cell.angle_alpha   90.00
_cell.angle_beta   90.00
_cell.angle_gamma   90.00
#
_symmetry.space_group_name_H-M   'P 1'
#
loop_
_entity.id
_entity.type
_entity.pdbx_description
1 polymer ?
#
loop_
_entity_poly.entity_id
_entity_poly.type
_entity_poly.pdbx_seq_one_letter_code
_entity_poly.pdbx_strand_id
1 'polypeptide(L)'
;MESLALLVTIMILISILGAPIGWLILKIPTHKQSTTTFKKLVSFVFTLFGLMVGSTILMTGPAIGGVVIAIFSIASAIFVFIKIWLDKSYWEH
;
A
#
# COMPACT_ATOMS: atom_id res chain seq x y z
N MET A 1 1.48 17.17 23.12
CA MET A 1 1.76 15.73 22.91
C MET A 1 0.66 15.01 22.12
N GLU A 2 -0.61 15.38 22.29
CA GLU A 2 -1.76 14.73 21.60
C GLU A 2 -1.69 14.79 20.06
N SER A 3 -1.29 15.94 19.49
CA SER A 3 -1.17 16.10 18.03
C SER A 3 -0.11 15.18 17.40
N LEU A 4 0.99 14.91 18.09
CA LEU A 4 2.05 14.02 17.61
C LEU A 4 1.60 12.56 17.65
N ALA A 5 0.94 12.14 18.72
CA ALA A 5 0.40 10.79 18.85
C ALA A 5 -0.67 10.50 17.78
N LEU A 6 -1.51 11.49 17.49
CA LEU A 6 -2.49 11.41 16.40
C LEU A 6 -1.80 11.22 15.03
N LEU A 7 -0.76 12.02 14.74
CA LEU A 7 0.02 11.91 13.51
C LEU A 7 0.63 10.51 13.34
N VAL A 8 1.30 10.00 14.39
CA VAL A 8 1.92 8.67 14.38
C VAL A 8 0.87 7.57 14.17
N THR A 9 -0.29 7.70 14.80
CA THR A 9 -1.40 6.75 14.62
C THR A 9 -1.90 6.74 13.18
N ILE A 10 -2.06 7.91 12.56
CA ILE A 10 -2.46 8.03 11.15
C ILE A 10 -1.39 7.40 10.23
N MET A 11 -0.11 7.66 10.48
CA MET A 11 0.98 7.06 9.70
C MET A 11 0.97 5.53 9.80
N ILE A 12 0.80 4.98 11.00
CA ILE A 12 0.66 3.53 11.20
C ILE A 12 -0.54 2.98 10.42
N LEU A 13 -1.67 3.68 10.48
CA LEU A 13 -2.91 3.26 9.82
C LEU A 13 -2.76 3.28 8.28
N ILE A 14 -2.10 4.30 7.72
CA ILE A 14 -1.76 4.36 6.29
C ILE A 14 -0.78 3.24 5.90
N SER A 15 0.22 2.97 6.74
CA SER A 15 1.21 1.92 6.51
C SER A 15 0.55 0.53 6.44
N ILE A 16 -0.37 0.24 7.36
CA ILE A 16 -1.07 -1.05 7.43
C ILE A 16 -2.10 -1.17 6.31
N LEU A 17 -2.85 -0.10 6.00
CA LEU A 17 -3.99 -0.16 5.07
C LEU A 17 -3.63 0.13 3.62
N GLY A 18 -2.50 0.80 3.33
CA GLY A 18 -2.15 1.22 1.97
C GLY A 18 -2.13 0.07 0.96
N ALA A 19 -1.41 -1.00 1.27
CA ALA A 19 -1.34 -2.18 0.40
C ALA A 19 -2.65 -2.99 0.36
N PRO A 20 -3.35 -3.28 1.48
CA PRO A 20 -4.68 -3.90 1.44
C PRO A 20 -5.71 -3.12 0.63
N ILE A 21 -5.71 -1.79 0.70
CA ILE A 21 -6.60 -0.93 -0.09
C ILE A 21 -6.25 -1.06 -1.57
N GLY A 22 -4.96 -0.95 -1.94
CA GLY A 22 -4.54 -1.16 -3.32
C GLY A 22 -4.97 -2.53 -3.86
N TRP A 23 -4.79 -3.57 -3.05
CA TRP A 23 -5.24 -4.92 -3.38
C TRP A 23 -6.75 -5.04 -3.60
N LEU A 24 -7.56 -4.46 -2.71
CA LEU A 24 -9.02 -4.46 -2.82
C LEU A 24 -9.47 -3.75 -4.09
N ILE A 25 -8.82 -2.64 -4.43
CA ILE A 25 -9.09 -1.89 -5.66
C ILE A 25 -8.84 -2.78 -6.87
N LEU A 26 -7.76 -3.57 -6.92
CA LEU A 26 -7.50 -4.49 -8.04
C LEU A 26 -8.61 -5.53 -8.24
N LYS A 27 -9.26 -5.99 -7.16
CA LYS A 27 -10.34 -6.99 -7.23
C LYS A 27 -11.66 -6.46 -7.83
N ILE A 28 -11.83 -5.15 -7.95
CA ILE A 28 -13.07 -4.59 -8.51
C ILE A 28 -13.13 -4.90 -10.02
N PRO A 29 -14.17 -5.60 -10.52
CA PRO A 29 -14.29 -5.90 -11.94
C PRO A 29 -14.51 -4.61 -12.73
N THR A 30 -13.77 -4.45 -13.83
CA THR A 30 -13.85 -3.27 -14.71
C THR A 30 -13.98 -3.70 -16.15
N HIS A 31 -14.99 -3.18 -16.86
CA HIS A 31 -15.30 -3.57 -18.24
C HIS A 31 -14.64 -2.67 -19.31
N LYS A 32 -14.14 -1.50 -18.92
CA LYS A 32 -13.49 -0.55 -19.83
C LYS A 32 -11.99 -0.49 -19.55
N GLN A 33 -11.18 -0.55 -20.61
CA GLN A 33 -9.72 -0.51 -20.52
C GLN A 33 -9.20 0.74 -19.80
N SER A 34 -9.79 1.92 -20.07
CA SER A 34 -9.45 3.18 -19.37
C SER A 34 -9.66 3.08 -17.85
N THR A 35 -10.78 2.48 -17.42
CA THR A 35 -11.09 2.27 -16.00
C THR A 35 -10.15 1.24 -15.37
N THR A 36 -9.75 0.20 -16.11
CA THR A 36 -8.74 -0.77 -15.67
C THR A 36 -7.37 -0.11 -15.46
N THR A 37 -6.93 0.77 -16.35
CA THR A 37 -5.66 1.51 -16.22
C THR A 37 -5.71 2.49 -15.04
N PHE A 38 -6.81 3.22 -14.87
CA PHE A 38 -6.99 4.11 -13.71
C PHE A 38 -6.96 3.33 -12.40
N LYS A 39 -7.65 2.19 -12.33
CA LYS A 39 -7.66 1.29 -11.16
C LYS A 39 -6.25 0.82 -10.79
N LYS A 40 -5.44 0.44 -11.79
CA LYS A 40 -4.03 0.08 -11.57
C LYS A 40 -3.21 1.24 -11.02
N LEU A 41 -3.37 2.44 -11.59
CA LEU A 41 -2.66 3.63 -11.12
C LEU A 41 -3.02 3.96 -9.67
N VAL A 42 -4.31 3.91 -9.33
CA VAL A 42 -4.76 4.14 -7.94
C VAL A 42 -4.22 3.08 -7.00
N SER A 43 -4.28 1.79 -7.37
CA SER A 43 -3.69 0.71 -6.57
C SER A 43 -2.18 0.91 -6.37
N PHE A 44 -1.47 1.32 -7.42
CA PHE A 44 -0.04 1.59 -7.39
C PHE A 44 0.29 2.74 -6.42
N VAL A 45 -0.45 3.85 -6.50
CA VAL A 45 -0.26 5.02 -5.63
C VAL A 45 -0.54 4.67 -4.16
N PHE A 46 -1.62 3.97 -3.85
CA PHE A 46 -1.92 3.55 -2.47
C PHE A 46 -0.86 2.60 -1.90
N THR A 47 -0.33 1.71 -2.74
CA THR A 47 0.75 0.80 -2.38
C THR A 47 2.06 1.56 -2.12
N LEU A 48 2.38 2.56 -2.94
CA LEU A 48 3.54 3.43 -2.74
C LEU A 48 3.45 4.23 -1.43
N PHE A 49 2.27 4.75 -1.08
CA PHE A 49 2.08 5.43 0.20
C PHE A 49 2.34 4.51 1.39
N GLY A 50 1.82 3.28 1.34
CA GLY A 50 2.12 2.25 2.34
C GLY A 50 3.63 2.02 2.46
N LEU A 51 4.31 1.77 1.34
CA LEU A 51 5.75 1.50 1.29
C LEU A 51 6.58 2.68 1.82
N MET A 52 6.28 3.91 1.38
CA MET A 52 6.99 5.11 1.79
C MET A 52 6.86 5.36 3.30
N VAL A 53 5.67 5.15 3.86
CA VAL A 53 5.45 5.31 5.30
C VAL A 53 6.12 4.16 6.07
N GLY A 54 6.01 2.92 5.57
CA GLY A 54 6.70 1.76 6.15
C GLY A 54 8.23 1.94 6.19
N SER A 55 8.84 2.39 5.11
CA SER A 55 10.29 2.67 5.06
C SER A 55 10.69 3.81 5.98
N THR A 56 9.87 4.87 6.07
CA THR A 56 10.11 6.00 6.98
C THR A 56 10.05 5.55 8.44
N ILE A 57 9.08 4.69 8.79
CA ILE A 57 9.00 4.06 10.12
C ILE A 57 10.28 3.25 10.37
N LEU A 58 10.76 2.46 9.41
CA LEU A 58 11.99 1.67 9.59
C LEU A 58 13.24 2.55 9.82
N MET A 59 13.35 3.66 9.09
CA MET A 59 14.50 4.57 9.16
C MET A 59 14.54 5.43 10.42
N THR A 60 13.39 5.66 11.06
CA THR A 60 13.30 6.48 12.29
C THR A 60 13.62 5.69 13.57
N GLY A 61 13.95 4.40 13.45
CA GLY A 61 14.36 3.55 14.57
C GLY A 61 13.34 3.41 15.72
N PRO A 62 12.03 3.18 15.45
CA PRO A 62 11.04 3.02 16.49
C PRO A 62 11.21 1.70 17.24
N ALA A 63 10.61 1.63 18.44
CA ALA A 63 10.46 0.42 19.24
C ALA A 63 9.95 -0.77 18.39
N ILE A 64 10.26 -2.00 18.83
CA ILE A 64 10.03 -3.28 18.12
C ILE A 64 8.69 -3.34 17.35
N GLY A 65 7.59 -2.81 17.91
CA GLY A 65 6.29 -2.75 17.23
C GLY A 65 6.26 -1.96 15.92
N GLY A 66 7.02 -0.86 15.82
CA GLY A 66 7.15 -0.08 14.58
C GLY A 66 7.90 -0.84 13.48
N VAL A 67 8.92 -1.63 13.85
CA VAL A 67 9.67 -2.47 12.90
C VAL A 67 8.76 -3.53 12.28
N VAL A 68 7.91 -4.19 13.08
CA VAL A 68 6.97 -5.20 12.58
C VAL A 68 5.97 -4.59 11.59
N ILE A 69 5.42 -3.41 11.90
CA ILE A 69 4.49 -2.68 11.03
C ILE A 69 5.18 -2.27 9.72
N ALA A 70 6.42 -1.80 9.80
CA ALA A 70 7.20 -1.42 8.63
C ALA A 70 7.46 -2.62 7.71
N ILE A 71 7.88 -3.77 8.26
CA ILE A 71 8.11 -4.99 7.48
C ILE A 71 6.81 -5.48 6.84
N PHE A 72 5.70 -5.49 7.58
CA PHE A 72 4.39 -5.86 7.05
C PHE A 72 3.99 -4.95 5.87
N SER A 73 4.13 -3.65 6.03
CA SER A 73 3.80 -2.66 5.00
C SER A 73 4.66 -2.83 3.75
N ILE A 74 5.98 -3.01 3.90
CA ILE A 74 6.89 -3.23 2.78
C ILE A 74 6.59 -4.56 2.07
N ALA A 75 6.41 -5.65 2.81
CA ALA A 75 6.13 -6.96 2.25
C ALA A 75 4.79 -7.00 1.51
N SER A 76 3.75 -6.42 2.11
CA SER A 76 2.43 -6.30 1.47
C SER A 76 2.48 -5.41 0.23
N ALA A 77 3.27 -4.33 0.25
CA ALA A 77 3.44 -3.48 -0.92
C ALA A 77 4.14 -4.21 -2.07
N ILE A 78 5.23 -4.93 -1.78
CA ILE A 78 5.93 -5.78 -2.77
C ILE A 78 4.98 -6.82 -3.36
N PHE A 79 4.17 -7.47 -2.53
CA PHE A 79 3.18 -8.44 -2.98
C PHE A 79 2.18 -7.82 -3.97
N VAL A 80 1.64 -6.64 -3.66
CA VAL A 80 0.71 -5.92 -4.55
C VAL A 80 1.42 -5.52 -5.85
N PHE A 81 2.66 -5.04 -5.81
CA PHE A 81 3.42 -4.73 -7.03
C PHE A 81 3.60 -5.93 -7.94
N ILE A 82 4.02 -7.06 -7.37
CA ILE A 82 4.17 -8.32 -8.11
C ILE A 82 2.86 -8.69 -8.79
N LYS A 83 1.73 -8.51 -8.10
CA LYS A 83 0.41 -8.80 -8.66
C LYS A 83 -0.07 -7.82 -9.71
N ILE A 84 0.25 -6.53 -9.59
CA ILE A 84 0.02 -5.56 -10.67
C ILE A 84 0.85 -5.96 -11.90
N TRP A 85 2.10 -6.41 -11.73
CA TRP A 85 3.02 -6.71 -12.84
C TRP A 85 2.81 -8.08 -13.49
N LEU A 86 2.60 -9.15 -12.71
CA LEU A 86 2.53 -10.53 -13.21
C LEU A 86 1.13 -10.97 -13.64
N ASP A 87 0.08 -10.38 -13.08
CA ASP A 87 -1.28 -10.86 -13.33
C ASP A 87 -1.80 -10.26 -14.65
N LYS A 88 -1.55 -10.98 -15.74
CA LYS A 88 -2.00 -10.65 -17.10
C LYS A 88 -3.51 -10.44 -17.22
N SER A 89 -4.31 -10.99 -16.30
CA SER A 89 -5.76 -10.74 -16.27
C SER A 89 -6.11 -9.26 -16.09
N TYR A 90 -5.18 -8.44 -15.58
CA TYR A 90 -5.34 -7.00 -15.53
C TYR A 90 -4.80 -6.28 -16.78
N TRP A 91 -3.98 -6.92 -17.62
CA TRP A 91 -3.31 -6.33 -18.79
C TRP A 91 -3.97 -6.67 -20.12
N GLU A 92 -4.60 -7.83 -20.23
CA GLU A 92 -5.17 -8.36 -21.47
C GLU A 92 -6.70 -8.42 -21.35
N HIS A 93 -7.36 -7.31 -21.73
CA HIS A 93 -8.79 -7.24 -22.08
C HIS A 93 -8.95 -6.34 -23.29
#